data_AF-A0A2V7IMG6-F1
#
_entry.id   AF-A0A2V7IMG6-F1
#
_cell.length_a   1.000
_cell.length_b   1.000
_cell.length_c   1.000
_cell.angle_alpha   90.00
_cell.angle_beta   90.00
_cell.angle_gamma   90.00
#
_symmetry.space_group_name_H-M   'P 1'
#
loop_
_entity.id
_entity.type
_entity.pdbx_description
1 polymer ?
#
loop_
_entity_poly.entity_id
_entity_poly.type
_entity_poly.pdbx_seq_one_letter_code
_entity_poly.pdbx_strand_id
1 'polypeptide(L)' 'MPRTERYRLRLYDTEGVVLWTAETADTLVALPDTVVLARRVTYFWKVEAQIEWRRWAASDLVEFQLVGPAR' A
#
# COMPACT_ATOMS: atom_id res chain seq x y z
N MET A 1 -13.49 5.91 -24.00
CA MET A 1 -12.65 6.80 -23.16
C MET A 1 -11.71 5.92 -22.37
N PRO A 2 -10.38 5.89 -22.59
CA PRO A 2 -9.54 5.01 -21.79
C PRO A 2 -9.27 5.69 -20.44
N ARG A 3 -10.20 5.51 -19.50
CA ARG A 3 -9.98 5.80 -18.09
C ARG A 3 -9.38 4.53 -17.48
N THR A 4 -8.08 4.33 -17.65
CA THR A 4 -7.38 3.30 -16.89
C THR A 4 -6.45 4.00 -15.92
N GLU A 5 -7.05 4.59 -14.90
CA GLU A 5 -6.34 4.96 -13.67
C GLU A 5 -6.02 3.65 -12.96
N ARG A 6 -4.79 3.17 -13.09
CA ARG A 6 -4.28 2.09 -12.24
C ARG A 6 -3.62 2.72 -11.02
N TYR A 7 -3.86 2.11 -9.88
CA TYR A 7 -3.16 2.39 -8.64
C TYR A 7 -2.20 1.25 -8.34
N ARG A 8 -1.06 1.60 -7.78
CA ARG A 8 -0.12 0.65 -7.20
C ARG A 8 0.04 0.97 -5.73
N LEU A 9 -0.33 0.04 -4.87
CA LEU A 9 -0.09 0.13 -3.44
C LEU A 9 1.20 -0.61 -3.10
N ARG A 10 2.04 -0.01 -2.25
CA ARG A 10 3.23 -0.64 -1.69
C ARG A 10 3.21 -0.53 -0.17
N LEU A 11 3.46 -1.65 0.49
CA LEU A 11 3.59 -1.79 1.93
C LEU A 11 5.06 -2.03 2.28
N TYR A 12 5.53 -1.37 3.33
CA TYR A 12 6.92 -1.36 3.75
C TYR A 12 7.04 -1.65 5.25
N ASP A 13 8.17 -2.23 5.64
CA ASP A 13 8.60 -2.25 7.04
C ASP A 13 9.34 -0.95 7.42
N THR A 14 9.87 -0.91 8.65
CA THR A 14 10.62 0.23 9.18
C THR A 14 11.96 0.47 8.51
N GLU A 15 12.53 -0.53 7.84
CA GLU A 15 13.78 -0.42 7.09
C GLU A 15 13.55 0.05 5.65
N GLY A 16 12.29 0.21 5.24
CA GLY A 16 11.90 0.58 3.89
C GLY A 16 11.90 -0.60 2.92
N VAL A 17 11.95 -1.84 3.42
CA VAL A 17 11.82 -3.04 2.58
C VAL A 17 10.36 -3.21 2.17
N VAL A 18 10.13 -3.48 0.88
CA VAL A 18 8.78 -3.75 0.36
C VAL A 18 8.32 -5.12 0.84
N LEU A 19 7.33 -5.14 1.73
CA LEU A 19 6.69 -6.36 2.21
C LEU A 19 5.64 -6.88 1.22
N TRP A 20 4.95 -5.96 0.53
CA TRP A 20 3.88 -6.32 -0.39
C TRP A 20 3.61 -5.23 -1.42
N THR A 21 3.14 -5.63 -2.61
CA THR A 21 2.71 -4.74 -3.69
C THR A 21 1.44 -5.29 -4.33
N ALA A 22 0.50 -4.40 -4.62
CA ALA A 22 -0.66 -4.71 -5.45
C ALA A 22 -0.91 -3.61 -6.48
N GLU A 23 -1.41 -4.01 -7.65
CA GLU A 23 -1.95 -3.09 -8.65
C GLU A 23 -3.44 -3.34 -8.82
N THR A 24 -4.23 -2.27 -8.86
CA THR A 24 -5.68 -2.32 -8.99
C THR A 24 -6.20 -1.11 -9.75
N ALA A 25 -7.34 -1.25 -10.44
CA ALA A 25 -8.07 -0.11 -11.00
C ALA A 25 -9.12 0.45 -10.02
N ASP A 26 -9.31 -0.23 -8.88
CA ASP A 26 -10.19 0.19 -7.79
C ASP A 26 -9.41 1.03 -6.77
N THR A 27 -10.14 1.78 -5.96
CA THR A 27 -9.63 2.55 -4.81
C THR A 27 -9.56 1.71 -3.52
N LEU A 28 -9.98 0.45 -3.57
CA LEU A 28 -9.94 -0.50 -2.47
C LEU A 28 -9.06 -1.70 -2.80
N VAL A 29 -8.28 -2.15 -1.83
CA VAL A 29 -7.53 -3.40 -1.90
C VAL A 29 -7.44 -4.03 -0.51
N ALA A 30 -7.69 -5.34 -0.43
CA ALA A 30 -7.52 -6.11 0.80
C ALA A 30 -6.06 -6.57 0.91
N LEU A 31 -5.48 -6.46 2.11
CA LEU A 31 -4.19 -7.08 2.39
C LEU A 31 -4.38 -8.60 2.49
N PRO A 32 -3.65 -9.43 1.73
CA PRO A 32 -3.83 -10.86 1.77
C PRO A 32 -3.25 -11.47 3.06
N ASP A 33 -3.85 -12.57 3.52
CA ASP A 33 -3.44 -13.27 4.76
C ASP A 33 -2.00 -13.81 4.72
N THR A 34 -1.39 -13.90 3.53
CA THR A 34 0.02 -14.27 3.37
C THR A 34 0.98 -13.18 3.87
N VAL A 35 0.52 -11.94 4.04
CA VAL A 35 1.29 -10.83 4.58
C VAL A 35 1.04 -10.75 6.09
N VAL A 36 1.99 -11.27 6.86
CA VAL A 36 1.90 -11.28 8.32
C VAL A 36 2.52 -10.00 8.90
N LEU A 37 1.69 -9.19 9.55
CA LEU A 37 2.11 -7.98 10.25
C LEU A 37 2.01 -8.17 11.76
N ALA A 38 3.06 -7.77 12.47
CA ALA A 38 3.11 -7.83 13.92
C ALA A 38 2.40 -6.63 14.54
N ARG A 39 1.82 -6.83 15.74
CA ARG A 39 1.19 -5.74 16.49
C ARG A 39 2.25 -4.81 17.08
N ARG A 40 1.89 -3.52 17.23
CA ARG A 40 2.78 -2.47 17.79
C ARG A 40 4.11 -2.32 17.04
N VAL A 41 4.20 -2.83 15.82
CA VAL A 41 5.29 -2.56 14.88
C VAL A 41 4.81 -1.48 13.92
N THR A 42 5.69 -0.52 13.65
CA THR A 42 5.44 0.55 12.68
C THR A 42 5.63 0.01 11.27
N TYR A 43 4.68 0.32 10.42
CA TYR A 43 4.69 0.01 8.99
C TYR A 43 4.37 1.26 8.21
N PHE A 44 4.73 1.23 6.94
CA PHE A 44 4.48 2.36 6.05
C PHE A 44 3.81 1.88 4.78
N TRP A 45 2.92 2.67 4.22
CA TRP A 45 2.38 2.41 2.90
C TRP A 45 2.25 3.69 2.10
N LYS A 46 2.26 3.54 0.78
CA LYS A 46 1.90 4.62 -0.15
C LYS A 46 1.16 4.05 -1.35
N VAL A 47 0.47 4.93 -2.06
CA VAL A 47 -0.16 4.63 -3.34
C VAL A 47 0.50 5.44 -4.43
N GLU A 48 0.68 4.82 -5.58
CA GLU A 48 1.14 5.47 -6.80
C GLU A 48 0.00 5.41 -7.82
N ALA A 49 -0.41 6.54 -8.41
CA ALA A 49 -1.41 6.60 -9.46
C ALA A 49 -0.72 6.66 -10.83
N GLN A 50 -1.18 5.85 -11.78
CA GLN A 50 -0.66 5.86 -13.14
C GLN A 50 -1.18 7.11 -13.88
N ILE A 51 -0.27 8.03 -14.19
CA ILE A 51 -0.58 9.28 -14.90
C ILE A 51 -0.35 9.15 -16.41
N GLU A 52 0.62 8.32 -16.83
CA GLU A 52 0.96 8.04 -18.23
C GLU A 52 1.48 6.61 -18.38
N TRP A 53 1.79 6.17 -19.61
CA TRP A 53 2.38 4.86 -19.84
C TRP A 53 3.68 4.70 -19.04
N ARG A 54 3.69 3.75 -18.09
CA ARG A 54 4.81 3.48 -17.17
C ARG A 54 5.21 4.65 -16.27
N ARG A 55 4.44 5.74 -16.23
CA ARG A 55 4.70 6.90 -15.37
C ARG A 55 3.70 6.95 -14.23
N TRP A 56 4.22 7.09 -13.02
CA TRP A 56 3.46 7.01 -11.78
C TRP A 56 3.71 8.26 -10.94
N ALA A 57 2.66 8.81 -10.34
CA ALA A 57 2.75 9.85 -9.32
C ALA A 57 2.48 9.23 -7.95
N ALA A 58 3.36 9.46 -6.97
CA ALA A 58 3.25 8.88 -5.64
C ALA A 58 2.53 9.81 -4.66
N SER A 59 1.76 9.23 -3.74
CA SER A 59 1.34 9.90 -2.51
C SER A 59 2.51 10.07 -1.54
N ASP A 60 2.28 10.84 -0.48
CA ASP A 60 3.11 10.77 0.71
C ASP A 60 3.09 9.36 1.32
N LEU A 61 4.12 9.08 2.12
CA LEU A 61 4.23 7.84 2.88
C LEU A 61 3.36 7.95 4.15
N VAL A 62 2.47 6.99 4.34
CA VAL A 62 1.57 6.93 5.49
C VAL A 62 2.10 5.93 6.49
N GLU A 63 2.31 6.38 7.72
CA GLU A 63 2.68 5.54 8.85
C GLU A 63 1.44 4.91 9.52
N PHE A 64 1.54 3.64 9.92
CA PHE A 64 0.53 3.00 10.75
C PHE A 64 1.11 1.91 11.65
N GLN A 65 0.31 1.49 12.64
CA GLN A 65 0.59 0.34 13.50
C GLN A 65 -0.66 -0.52 13.65
N LEU A 66 -0.50 -1.84 13.67
CA LEU A 66 -1.59 -2.72 14.07
C LEU A 66 -1.77 -2.69 15.59
N VAL A 67 -2.93 -2.23 16.02
CA VAL A 67 -3.39 -2.34 17.41
C VAL A 67 -4.24 -3.59 17.57
N GLY A 68 -4.19 -4.21 18.75
CA GLY A 68 -5.12 -5.28 19.09
C GLY A 68 -6.53 -4.74 19.36
N PRO A 69 -7.56 -5.59 19.39
CA PRO A 69 -8.82 -5.19 19.99
C PRO A 69 -8.56 -4.67 21.40
N ALA A 70 -9.22 -3.57 21.79
CA ALA A 70 -9.30 -3.16 23.18
C ALA A 70 -9.84 -4.37 23.94
N ARG A 71 -9.04 -4.88 24.88
CA ARG A 71 -9.43 -6.02 25.70
C ARG A 71 -10.65 -5.67 26.54
#